data_AF-A0A971S8U6-F1
#
_entry.id   AF-A0A971S8U6-F1
#
_cell.length_a   1.000
_cell.length_b   1.000
_cell.length_c   1.000
_cell.angle_alpha   90.00
_cell.angle_beta   90.00
_cell.angle_gamma   90.00
#
_symmetry.space_group_name_H-M   'P 1'
#
loop_
_entity.id
_entity.type
_entity.pdbx_description
1 polymer ?
#
loop_
_entity_poly.entity_id
_entity_poly.type
_entity_poly.pdbx_seq_one_letter_code
_entity_poly.pdbx_strand_id
1 'polypeptide(L)' 'MTRFSTRELLYLEDTSKLFDSIDKTCQHALMEVTDPQIKSLISSINNTHKQWIQSTASLVTKSSLQ' A
#
# COMPACT_ATOMS: atom_id res chain seq x y z
N MET A 1 -3.39 -13.37 -20.33
CA MET A 1 -3.50 -13.24 -18.85
C MET A 1 -2.20 -13.74 -18.25
N THR A 2 -1.55 -12.92 -17.43
CA THR A 2 -0.18 -13.14 -16.96
C THR A 2 -0.21 -13.90 -15.64
N ARG A 3 0.32 -15.12 -15.62
CA ARG A 3 0.58 -15.87 -14.38
C ARG A 3 1.89 -15.35 -13.80
N PHE A 4 1.87 -14.88 -12.54
CA PHE A 4 3.10 -14.49 -11.88
C PHE A 4 3.98 -15.70 -11.58
N SER A 5 5.28 -15.55 -11.83
CA SER A 5 6.31 -16.45 -11.34
C SER A 5 6.46 -16.34 -9.82
N THR A 6 7.05 -17.34 -9.19
CA THR A 6 7.39 -17.31 -7.76
C THR A 6 8.19 -16.07 -7.39
N ARG A 7 9.12 -15.63 -8.25
CA ARG A 7 9.92 -14.43 -8.02
C ARG A 7 9.06 -13.17 -7.99
N GLU A 8 8.11 -13.04 -8.92
CA GLU A 8 7.20 -11.89 -8.95
C GLU A 8 6.27 -11.89 -7.73
N LEU A 9 5.80 -13.05 -7.28
CA LEU A 9 5.01 -13.16 -6.05
C LEU A 9 5.81 -12.72 -4.80
N LEU A 10 7.09 -13.08 -4.70
CA LEU A 10 7.96 -12.62 -3.61
C LEU A 10 8.15 -11.10 -3.64
N TYR A 11 8.33 -10.50 -4.82
CA TYR A 11 8.39 -9.03 -4.94
C TYR A 11 7.09 -8.36 -4.51
N LEU A 12 5.93 -8.95 -4.82
CA LEU A 12 4.63 -8.44 -4.40
C LEU A 12 4.44 -8.57 -2.88
N GLU A 13 4.95 -9.65 -2.27
CA GLU A 13 4.97 -9.82 -0.82
C GLU A 13 5.83 -8.76 -0.13
N ASP A 14 7.07 -8.54 -0.60
CA ASP A 14 7.97 -7.54 -0.04
C ASP A 14 7.43 -6.11 -0.23
N THR A 15 6.80 -5.86 -1.39
CA THR A 15 6.08 -4.60 -1.64
C THR A 15 4.94 -4.40 -0.65
N SER A 16 4.21 -5.46 -0.29
CA SER A 16 3.13 -5.39 0.70
C SER A 16 3.66 -5.01 2.09
N LYS A 17 4.81 -5.57 2.51
CA LYS A 17 5.47 -5.19 3.77
C LYS A 17 5.90 -3.72 3.77
N LEU A 18 6.46 -3.24 2.66
CA LEU A 18 6.80 -1.82 2.50
C LEU A 18 5.55 -0.93 2.62
N PHE A 19 4.44 -1.36 2.01
CA PHE A 19 3.20 -0.62 2.07
C PHE A 19 2.64 -0.54 3.49
N ASP A 20 2.70 -1.62 4.27
CA ASP A 20 2.30 -1.58 5.67
C ASP A 20 3.16 -0.61 6.50
N SER A 21 4.46 -0.53 6.23
CA SER A 21 5.35 0.45 6.87
C SER A 21 4.95 1.89 6.54
N ILE A 22 4.62 2.18 5.28
CA ILE A 22 4.20 3.52 4.86
C ILE A 22 2.87 3.92 5.52
N ASP A 23 1.86 3.04 5.57
CA ASP A 23 0.59 3.36 6.26
C ASP A 23 0.83 3.67 7.74
N LYS A 24 1.64 2.85 8.44
CA LYS A 24 2.01 3.12 9.84
C LYS A 24 2.69 4.47 10.02
N THR A 25 3.61 4.84 9.13
CA THR A 25 4.26 6.16 9.16
C THR A 25 3.25 7.28 8.92
N CYS A 26 2.33 7.12 7.97
CA CYS A 26 1.26 8.09 7.73
C CYS A 26 0.32 8.23 8.95
N GLN A 27 -0.08 7.12 9.59
CA GLN A 27 -0.91 7.16 10.81
C GLN A 27 -0.20 7.91 11.94
N HIS A 28 1.08 7.58 12.18
CA HIS A 28 1.88 8.27 13.18
C HIS A 28 1.99 9.77 12.87
N ALA A 29 2.30 10.14 11.63
CA ALA A 29 2.40 11.54 11.23
C ALA A 29 1.06 12.29 11.38
N LEU A 30 -0.09 11.66 11.13
CA LEU A 30 -1.41 12.27 11.34
C LEU A 30 -1.73 12.53 12.82
N MET A 31 -1.17 11.72 13.73
CA MET A 31 -1.30 11.91 15.18
C MET A 31 -0.45 13.08 15.68
N GLU A 32 0.79 13.20 15.17
CA GLU A 32 1.77 14.17 15.66
C GLU A 32 1.63 15.57 15.02
N VAL A 33 1.26 15.64 13.74
CA VAL A 33 1.11 16.92 13.06
C VAL A 33 -0.08 17.68 13.66
N THR A 34 0.07 18.99 13.87
CA THR A 34 -1.03 19.86 14.33
C THR A 34 -1.57 20.75 13.22
N ASP A 35 -0.74 21.05 12.21
CA ASP A 35 -1.10 21.85 11.05
C ASP A 35 -2.19 21.16 10.18
N PRO A 36 -3.36 21.80 9.97
CA PRO A 36 -4.46 21.20 9.22
C PRO A 36 -4.17 20.94 7.74
N GLN A 37 -3.35 21.78 7.10
CA GLN A 37 -3.01 21.61 5.68
C GLN A 37 -2.08 20.41 5.50
N ILE A 38 -1.08 20.28 6.39
CA ILE A 38 -0.18 19.13 6.39
C ILE A 38 -0.95 17.84 6.73
N LYS A 39 -1.90 17.87 7.67
CA LYS A 39 -2.80 16.73 7.92
C LYS A 39 -3.59 16.32 6.67
N SER A 40 -4.14 17.30 5.94
CA SER A 40 -4.89 17.03 4.72
C SER A 40 -4.01 16.41 3.64
N LEU A 41 -2.77 16.87 3.52
CA LEU A 41 -1.80 16.32 2.58
C LEU A 41 -1.44 14.87 2.94
N ILE A 42 -1.08 14.60 4.19
CA ILE A 42 -0.75 13.24 4.66
C ILE A 42 -1.96 12.31 4.50
N SER A 43 -3.17 12.78 4.79
CA SER A 43 -4.41 12.02 4.59
C SER A 43 -4.60 11.64 3.12
N SER A 44 -4.33 12.58 2.19
CA SER A 44 -4.44 12.35 0.75
C SER A 44 -3.41 11.34 0.25
N ILE A 45 -2.18 11.42 0.74
CA ILE A 45 -1.11 10.45 0.46
C ILE A 45 -1.54 9.07 0.96
N ASN A 46 -2.01 8.98 2.20
CA ASN A 46 -2.40 7.69 2.79
C ASN A 46 -3.59 7.05 2.06
N ASN A 47 -4.56 7.84 1.62
CA ASN A 47 -5.69 7.33 0.84
C ASN A 47 -5.25 6.79 -0.52
N THR A 48 -4.34 7.49 -1.20
CA THR A 48 -3.75 7.00 -2.47
C THR A 48 -2.98 5.71 -2.24
N HIS A 49 -2.20 5.65 -1.16
CA HIS A 49 -1.43 4.48 -0.77
C HIS A 49 -2.30 3.24 -0.51
N LYS A 50 -3.43 3.41 0.19
CA LYS A 50 -4.42 2.33 0.41
C LYS A 50 -5.01 1.78 -0.89
N GLN A 51 -5.20 2.63 -1.91
CA GLN A 51 -5.64 2.18 -3.23
C GLN A 51 -4.58 1.34 -3.94
N TRP A 52 -3.30 1.66 -3.77
CA TRP A 52 -2.20 0.85 -4.31
C TRP A 52 -2.11 -0.52 -3.63
N ILE A 53 -2.27 -0.58 -2.30
CA ILE A 53 -2.35 -1.86 -1.57
C ILE A 53 -3.46 -2.74 -2.13
N GLN A 54 -4.67 -2.19 -2.25
CA GLN A 54 -5.84 -2.93 -2.77
C GLN A 54 -5.61 -3.41 -4.22
N SER A 55 -5.03 -2.55 -5.05
CA SER A 55 -4.73 -2.89 -6.46
C SER A 55 -3.71 -4.03 -6.55
N THR A 56 -2.63 -3.95 -5.79
CA THR A 56 -1.59 -4.99 -5.73
C THR A 56 -2.11 -6.31 -5.18
N ALA A 57 -2.89 -6.28 -4.10
CA ALA A 57 -3.55 -7.46 -3.56
C ALA A 57 -4.47 -8.13 -4.60
N SER A 58 -5.24 -7.33 -5.35
CA SER A 58 -6.12 -7.85 -6.39
C SER A 58 -5.37 -8.57 -7.53
N LEU A 59 -4.15 -8.12 -7.86
CA LEU A 59 -3.32 -8.76 -8.87
C LEU A 59 -2.84 -10.13 -8.39
N VAL A 60 -2.39 -10.23 -7.14
CA VAL A 60 -1.98 -11.51 -6.52
C VAL A 60 -3.16 -12.47 -6.48
N THR A 61 -4.32 -12.05 -5.97
CA THR A 61 -5.51 -12.91 -5.85
C THR A 61 -6.04 -13.40 -7.20
N LYS A 62 -6.05 -12.54 -8.22
CA LYS A 62 -6.45 -12.94 -9.58
C LYS A 62 -5.49 -13.94 -10.19
N SER A 63 -4.19 -13.85 -9.89
CA SER A 63 -3.19 -14.81 -10.35
C SER A 63 -3.22 -16.14 -9.57
N SER A 64 -3.77 -16.19 -8.35
CA SER A 64 -3.85 -17.41 -7.53
C SER A 64 -5.13 -18.24 -7.73
N LEU A 65 -6.18 -17.64 -8.30
CA LEU A 65 -7.48 -18.28 -8.55
C LEU A 65 -7.60 -18.88 -9.97
N GLN A 66 -6.55 -18.79 -10.79
CA GLN A 66 -6.44 -19.37 -12.14
C GLN A 66 -5.40 -20.49 -12.15
#